data_AF-A0A238X748-F1
#
_entry.id   AF-A0A238X748-F1
#
_cell.length_a   1.000
_cell.length_b   1.000
_cell.length_c   1.000
_cell.angle_alpha   90.00
_cell.angle_beta   90.00
_cell.angle_gamma   90.00
#
_symmetry.space_group_name_H-M   'P 1'
#
loop_
_entity.id
_entity.type
_entity.pdbx_description
1 polymer ?
#
loop_
_entity_poly.entity_id
_entity_poly.type
_entity_poly.pdbx_seq_one_letter_code
_entity_poly.pdbx_strand_id
1 'polypeptide(L)'
;MEVSQVINVADWYLDVIPNINKRYNALKKKLDHNASQPQKEPLRDELEGLIKDLDAMQFDLLTNEELDLLQSLEALQYLGHQGALFVTKTVQTSQFDPASAASDIGEAFRALNTIQTKFDQARAQLRELGLEKYSDEGELVDLPLIRVRFKDGAGVDDVALLRKWIGDWYDISRGAAMAVGETPQTVKVVGASNGSVILTLGTIASVTMILAVIAKNAGRIANEYLSIANDIEDLRQKKRLNKVIEDALIEQQTTV
;
A
#
# COMPACT_ATOMS: atom_id res chain seq x y z
N MET A 1 -15.09 -3.90 4.61
CA MET A 1 -14.11 -4.90 4.12
C MET A 1 -14.75 -6.27 4.25
N GLU A 2 -14.69 -7.09 3.20
CA GLU A 2 -15.27 -8.43 3.19
C GLU A 2 -14.40 -9.42 3.99
N VAL A 3 -15.00 -10.48 4.54
CA VAL A 3 -14.26 -11.50 5.31
C VAL A 3 -13.18 -12.15 4.45
N SER A 4 -13.45 -12.39 3.16
CA SER A 4 -12.48 -12.92 2.20
C SER A 4 -11.24 -12.03 2.06
N GLN A 5 -11.40 -10.71 2.10
CA GLN A 5 -10.28 -9.75 2.06
C GLN A 5 -9.46 -9.80 3.34
N VAL A 6 -10.10 -9.95 4.51
CA VAL A 6 -9.39 -10.13 5.80
C VAL A 6 -8.52 -11.40 5.75
N ILE A 7 -9.06 -12.51 5.23
CA ILE A 7 -8.33 -13.77 5.09
C ILE A 7 -7.17 -13.62 4.11
N ASN A 8 -7.41 -12.97 2.97
CA ASN A 8 -6.40 -12.81 1.91
C ASN A 8 -5.22 -11.95 2.36
N VAL A 9 -5.46 -10.80 3.00
CA VAL A 9 -4.36 -9.98 3.56
C VAL A 9 -3.66 -10.68 4.72
N ALA A 10 -4.37 -11.44 5.55
CA ALA A 10 -3.76 -12.23 6.62
C ALA A 10 -2.82 -13.29 6.03
N ASP A 11 -3.25 -14.03 5.00
CA ASP A 11 -2.42 -15.03 4.33
C ASP A 11 -1.19 -14.40 3.67
N TRP A 12 -1.36 -13.30 2.93
CA TRP A 12 -0.23 -12.56 2.34
C TRP A 12 0.76 -12.09 3.41
N TYR A 13 0.26 -11.51 4.50
CA TYR A 13 1.10 -11.00 5.58
C TYR A 13 1.87 -12.14 6.27
N LEU A 14 1.20 -13.25 6.55
CA LEU A 14 1.81 -14.41 7.21
C LEU A 14 2.82 -15.15 6.32
N ASP A 15 2.73 -15.03 5.00
CA ASP A 15 3.70 -15.59 4.05
C ASP A 15 4.95 -14.71 3.90
N VAL A 16 4.76 -13.40 3.74
CA VAL A 16 5.85 -12.47 3.42
C VAL A 16 6.63 -12.02 4.66
N ILE A 17 5.93 -11.67 5.74
CA ILE A 17 6.50 -10.95 6.87
C ILE A 17 7.49 -11.76 7.72
N PRO A 18 7.38 -13.10 7.87
CA PRO A 18 8.39 -13.86 8.60
C PRO A 18 9.81 -13.69 8.05
N ASN A 19 9.97 -13.55 6.73
CA ASN A 19 11.29 -13.34 6.11
C ASN A 19 11.79 -11.90 6.29
N ILE A 20 10.90 -10.91 6.16
CA ILE A 20 11.21 -9.50 6.47
C ILE A 20 11.60 -9.32 7.94
N ASN A 21 10.88 -9.95 8.87
CA ASN A 21 11.20 -9.92 10.30
C ASN A 21 12.56 -10.54 10.62
N LYS A 22 12.99 -11.60 9.90
CA LYS A 22 14.34 -12.14 10.04
C LYS A 22 15.40 -11.12 9.64
N ARG A 23 15.18 -10.35 8.56
CA ARG A 23 16.09 -9.27 8.10
C ARG A 23 16.16 -8.12 9.10
N TYR A 24 15.01 -7.64 9.57
CA TYR A 24 14.94 -6.63 10.63
C TYR A 24 15.71 -7.08 11.88
N ASN A 25 15.50 -8.32 12.33
CA ASN A 25 16.19 -8.86 13.50
C ASN A 25 17.71 -9.00 13.27
N ALA A 26 18.14 -9.40 12.08
CA ALA A 26 19.56 -9.50 11.74
C ALA A 26 20.25 -8.13 11.82
N LEU A 27 19.64 -7.10 11.21
CA LEU A 27 20.14 -5.73 11.29
C LEU A 27 20.13 -5.22 12.75
N LYS A 28 19.03 -5.44 13.47
CA LYS A 28 18.90 -5.04 14.88
C LYS A 28 20.02 -5.62 15.74
N LYS A 29 20.33 -6.91 15.60
CA LYS A 29 21.39 -7.57 16.38
C LYS A 29 22.75 -6.91 16.19
N LYS A 30 23.10 -6.53 14.95
CA LYS A 30 24.35 -5.83 14.68
C LYS A 30 24.34 -4.40 15.21
N LEU A 31 23.21 -3.71 15.16
CA LEU A 31 23.05 -2.39 15.77
C LEU A 31 23.19 -2.46 17.30
N ASP A 32 22.56 -3.43 17.95
CA ASP A 32 22.70 -3.68 19.40
C ASP A 32 24.16 -3.97 19.79
N HIS A 33 24.84 -4.80 18.99
CA HIS A 33 26.28 -5.06 19.16
C HIS A 33 27.09 -3.78 19.01
N ASN A 34 26.84 -3.00 17.97
CA ASN A 34 27.52 -1.73 17.72
C ASN A 34 27.18 -0.65 18.75
N ALA A 35 26.05 -0.74 19.45
CA ALA A 35 25.72 0.17 20.56
C ALA A 35 26.49 -0.19 21.84
N SER A 36 26.69 -1.48 22.09
CA SER A 36 27.21 -1.98 23.38
C SER A 36 28.69 -2.36 23.38
N GLN A 37 29.26 -2.74 22.23
CA GLN A 37 30.62 -3.27 22.12
C GLN A 37 31.60 -2.24 21.53
N PRO A 38 32.87 -2.21 22.00
CA PRO A 38 33.90 -1.38 21.39
C PRO A 38 34.26 -1.80 19.96
N GLN A 39 34.29 -3.12 19.70
CA GLN A 39 34.57 -3.67 18.38
C GLN A 39 33.31 -3.64 17.52
N LYS A 40 33.27 -2.76 16.52
CA LYS A 40 32.11 -2.60 15.64
C LYS A 40 32.09 -3.66 14.53
N GLU A 41 30.89 -4.12 14.22
CA GLU A 41 30.59 -4.98 13.08
C GLU A 41 30.10 -4.16 11.88
N PRO A 42 30.44 -4.57 10.65
CA PRO A 42 29.92 -3.94 9.45
C PRO A 42 28.40 -4.21 9.30
N LEU A 43 27.65 -3.18 8.95
CA LEU A 43 26.19 -3.23 8.78
C LEU A 43 25.73 -3.40 7.33
N ARG A 44 26.65 -3.26 6.37
CA ARG A 44 26.33 -3.13 4.94
C ARG A 44 25.44 -4.26 4.43
N ASP A 45 25.83 -5.50 4.69
CA ASP A 45 25.16 -6.67 4.10
C ASP A 45 23.72 -6.84 4.64
N GLU A 46 23.52 -6.64 5.94
CA GLU A 46 22.20 -6.70 6.57
C GLU A 46 21.30 -5.54 6.15
N LEU A 47 21.89 -4.34 6.04
CA LEU A 47 21.19 -3.14 5.61
C LEU A 47 20.72 -3.25 4.16
N GLU A 48 21.64 -3.53 3.23
CA GLU A 48 21.33 -3.67 1.81
C GLU A 48 20.41 -4.85 1.55
N GLY A 49 20.58 -5.96 2.28
CA GLY A 49 19.69 -7.12 2.23
C GLY A 49 18.26 -6.80 2.68
N LEU A 50 18.10 -6.06 3.78
CA LEU A 50 16.77 -5.64 4.25
C LEU A 50 16.10 -4.66 3.28
N ILE A 51 16.83 -3.64 2.83
CA ILE A 51 16.31 -2.64 1.87
C ILE A 51 15.84 -3.33 0.58
N LYS A 52 16.67 -4.24 0.04
CA LYS A 52 16.34 -4.98 -1.18
C LYS A 52 15.07 -5.81 -1.02
N ASP A 53 14.92 -6.54 0.08
CA ASP A 53 13.75 -7.38 0.31
C ASP A 53 12.48 -6.54 0.55
N LEU A 54 12.62 -5.37 1.19
CA LEU A 54 11.54 -4.40 1.36
C LEU A 54 11.08 -3.81 0.02
N ASP A 55 12.00 -3.35 -0.83
CA ASP A 55 11.65 -2.79 -2.15
C ASP A 55 11.07 -3.84 -3.11
N ALA A 56 11.39 -5.13 -2.91
CA ALA A 56 10.89 -6.24 -3.73
C ALA A 56 9.49 -6.76 -3.34
N MET A 57 8.87 -6.20 -2.30
CA MET A 57 7.55 -6.63 -1.85
C MET A 57 6.45 -6.36 -2.89
N GLN A 58 5.65 -7.40 -3.19
CA GLN A 58 4.57 -7.35 -4.18
C GLN A 58 3.26 -6.91 -3.53
N PHE A 59 3.08 -5.58 -3.40
CA PHE A 59 1.83 -4.97 -2.91
C PHE A 59 0.72 -4.96 -3.97
N ASP A 60 1.05 -5.21 -5.24
CA ASP A 60 0.11 -5.32 -6.35
C ASP A 60 -0.83 -6.51 -6.24
N LEU A 61 -0.51 -7.48 -5.38
CA LEU A 61 -1.37 -8.61 -5.01
C LEU A 61 -2.47 -8.22 -4.00
N LEU A 62 -2.40 -7.03 -3.41
CA LEU A 62 -3.34 -6.53 -2.42
C LEU A 62 -4.31 -5.53 -3.04
N THR A 63 -5.57 -5.63 -2.63
CA THR A 63 -6.61 -4.64 -2.92
C THR A 63 -6.42 -3.39 -2.06
N ASN A 64 -7.05 -2.29 -2.47
CA ASN A 64 -6.96 -1.03 -1.74
C ASN A 64 -7.47 -1.13 -0.29
N GLU A 65 -8.50 -1.95 0.00
CA GLU A 65 -8.99 -2.14 1.38
C GLU A 65 -8.00 -2.90 2.26
N GLU A 66 -7.29 -3.84 1.66
CA GLU A 66 -6.25 -4.62 2.36
C GLU A 66 -5.05 -3.70 2.65
N LEU A 67 -4.69 -2.83 1.71
CA LEU A 67 -3.70 -1.77 1.93
C LEU A 67 -4.17 -0.77 3.00
N ASP A 68 -5.43 -0.32 2.96
CA ASP A 68 -6.02 0.58 3.96
C ASP A 68 -6.00 -0.08 5.35
N LEU A 69 -6.26 -1.39 5.45
CA LEU A 69 -6.14 -2.13 6.71
C LEU A 69 -4.70 -2.12 7.21
N LEU A 70 -3.73 -2.46 6.36
CA LEU A 70 -2.30 -2.42 6.74
C LEU A 70 -1.87 -1.01 7.16
N GLN A 71 -2.41 0.03 6.53
CA GLN A 71 -2.18 1.42 6.90
C GLN A 71 -2.77 1.73 8.29
N SER A 72 -4.01 1.31 8.55
CA SER A 72 -4.68 1.51 9.85
C SER A 72 -4.00 0.76 11.01
N LEU A 73 -3.30 -0.33 10.69
CA LEU A 73 -2.46 -1.08 11.62
C LEU A 73 -1.04 -0.51 11.74
N GLU A 74 -0.75 0.60 11.05
CA GLU A 74 0.55 1.27 11.01
C GLU A 74 1.69 0.35 10.51
N ALA A 75 1.36 -0.65 9.68
CA ALA A 75 2.34 -1.58 9.11
C ALA A 75 3.12 -0.95 7.95
N LEU A 76 2.44 -0.16 7.11
CA LEU A 76 2.99 0.30 5.82
C LEU A 76 4.24 1.17 5.96
N GLN A 77 4.41 1.89 7.07
CA GLN A 77 5.61 2.70 7.32
C GLN A 77 6.88 1.85 7.50
N TYR A 78 6.74 0.56 7.80
CA TYR A 78 7.85 -0.38 8.00
C TYR A 78 7.97 -1.41 6.87
N LEU A 79 7.17 -1.28 5.81
CA LEU A 79 7.12 -2.23 4.70
C LEU A 79 7.29 -1.53 3.35
N GLY A 80 7.67 -2.29 2.33
CA GLY A 80 7.83 -1.74 0.99
C GLY A 80 8.87 -0.64 0.91
N HIS A 81 8.68 0.24 -0.06
CA HIS A 81 9.54 1.40 -0.26
C HIS A 81 9.59 2.34 0.95
N GLN A 82 8.47 2.51 1.66
CA GLN A 82 8.43 3.35 2.86
C GLN A 82 9.29 2.75 3.99
N GLY A 83 9.19 1.44 4.20
CA GLY A 83 10.07 0.71 5.11
C GLY A 83 11.55 0.83 4.73
N ALA A 84 11.87 0.72 3.44
CA ALA A 84 13.24 0.88 2.94
C ALA A 84 13.79 2.29 3.21
N LEU A 85 12.97 3.33 2.99
CA LEU A 85 13.32 4.71 3.32
C LEU A 85 13.49 4.93 4.81
N PHE A 86 12.61 4.36 5.64
CA PHE A 86 12.73 4.38 7.10
C PHE A 86 14.07 3.79 7.53
N VAL A 87 14.37 2.55 7.14
CA VAL A 87 15.62 1.85 7.46
C VAL A 87 16.84 2.67 7.02
N THR A 88 16.79 3.21 5.79
CA THR A 88 17.87 4.03 5.24
C THR A 88 18.09 5.29 6.07
N LYS A 89 17.03 6.02 6.42
CA LYS A 89 17.14 7.25 7.23
C LYS A 89 17.63 6.97 8.65
N THR A 90 17.25 5.84 9.23
CA THR A 90 17.68 5.43 10.56
C THR A 90 19.16 5.06 10.60
N VAL A 91 19.68 4.38 9.57
CA VAL A 91 21.07 3.84 9.59
C VAL A 91 22.07 4.72 8.82
N GLN A 92 21.66 5.36 7.73
CA GLN A 92 22.54 6.16 6.86
C GLN A 92 22.42 7.67 7.11
N THR A 93 22.19 8.07 8.36
CA THR A 93 22.16 9.48 8.76
C THR A 93 23.56 10.05 9.01
N SER A 94 23.74 11.36 8.81
CA SER A 94 25.01 12.07 9.06
C SER A 94 25.43 12.05 10.53
N GLN A 95 24.49 11.87 11.45
CA GLN A 95 24.72 11.72 12.89
C GLN A 95 24.32 10.32 13.34
N PHE A 96 25.00 9.31 12.79
CA PHE A 96 24.67 7.92 13.11
C PHE A 96 24.97 7.59 14.57
N ASP A 97 23.90 7.27 15.32
CA ASP A 97 23.97 6.68 16.66
C ASP A 97 23.45 5.24 16.63
N PRO A 98 24.31 4.23 16.84
CA PRO A 98 23.90 2.83 16.88
C PRO A 98 22.83 2.53 17.92
N ALA A 99 22.80 3.25 19.06
CA ALA A 99 21.85 2.98 20.13
C ALA A 99 20.43 3.44 19.75
N SER A 100 20.26 4.68 19.29
CA SER A 100 18.99 5.15 18.73
C SER A 100 18.56 4.31 17.53
N ALA A 101 19.46 4.01 16.60
CA ALA A 101 19.12 3.18 15.44
C ALA A 101 18.66 1.78 15.84
N ALA A 102 19.28 1.15 16.84
CA ALA A 102 18.86 -0.14 17.37
C ALA A 102 17.46 -0.09 18.01
N SER A 103 17.15 1.01 18.70
CA SER A 103 15.84 1.25 19.30
C SER A 103 14.76 1.35 18.22
N ASP A 104 14.94 2.21 17.23
CA ASP A 104 13.97 2.48 16.16
C ASP A 104 13.71 1.23 15.31
N ILE A 105 14.77 0.53 14.90
CA ILE A 105 14.67 -0.76 14.18
C ILE A 105 13.99 -1.83 15.06
N GLY A 106 14.25 -1.80 16.37
CA GLY A 106 13.59 -2.66 17.35
C GLY A 106 12.10 -2.38 17.54
N GLU A 107 11.67 -1.12 17.43
CA GLU A 107 10.26 -0.73 17.43
C GLU A 107 9.54 -1.23 16.18
N ALA A 108 10.12 -1.02 15.00
CA ALA A 108 9.60 -1.54 13.74
C ALA A 108 9.43 -3.07 13.80
N PHE A 109 10.46 -3.80 14.24
CA PHE A 109 10.41 -5.25 14.40
C PHE A 109 9.29 -5.71 15.36
N ARG A 110 9.12 -5.03 16.50
CA ARG A 110 8.06 -5.35 17.48
C ARG A 110 6.67 -5.08 16.92
N ALA A 111 6.49 -3.96 16.23
CA ALA A 111 5.22 -3.60 15.59
C ALA A 111 4.81 -4.66 14.56
N LEU A 112 5.73 -5.04 13.65
CA LEU A 112 5.46 -6.04 12.63
C LEU A 112 5.11 -7.41 13.21
N ASN A 113 5.79 -7.86 14.28
CA ASN A 113 5.45 -9.10 14.97
C ASN A 113 4.09 -9.04 15.66
N THR A 114 3.75 -7.91 16.28
CA THR A 114 2.45 -7.73 16.94
C THR A 114 1.32 -7.84 15.91
N ILE A 115 1.49 -7.24 14.74
CA ILE A 115 0.53 -7.34 13.63
C ILE A 115 0.48 -8.78 13.09
N GLN A 116 1.62 -9.46 12.99
CA GLN A 116 1.68 -10.87 12.61
C GLN A 116 0.83 -11.73 13.55
N THR A 117 0.96 -11.54 14.88
CA THR A 117 0.15 -12.25 15.87
C THR A 117 -1.34 -11.93 15.72
N LYS A 118 -1.71 -10.67 15.44
CA LYS A 118 -3.11 -10.30 15.18
C LYS A 118 -3.68 -11.03 13.97
N PHE A 119 -2.93 -11.11 12.87
CA PHE A 119 -3.37 -11.82 11.68
C PHE A 119 -3.44 -13.34 11.88
N ASP A 120 -2.49 -13.92 12.60
CA ASP A 120 -2.52 -15.34 12.95
C ASP A 120 -3.76 -15.70 13.78
N GLN A 121 -4.07 -14.89 14.80
CA GLN A 121 -5.28 -15.05 15.62
C GLN A 121 -6.56 -14.86 14.82
N ALA A 122 -6.64 -13.81 14.00
CA ALA A 122 -7.82 -13.55 13.16
C ALA A 122 -8.06 -14.70 12.19
N ARG A 123 -7.01 -15.19 11.53
CA ARG A 123 -7.09 -16.33 10.61
C ARG A 123 -7.55 -17.61 11.31
N ALA A 124 -7.03 -17.90 12.51
CA ALA A 124 -7.45 -19.05 13.30
C ALA A 124 -8.95 -18.98 13.65
N GLN A 125 -9.41 -17.84 14.16
CA GLN A 125 -10.81 -17.62 14.53
C GLN A 125 -11.76 -17.73 13.33
N LEU A 126 -11.38 -17.17 12.18
CA LEU A 126 -12.19 -17.27 10.95
C LEU A 126 -12.32 -18.72 10.48
N ARG A 127 -11.22 -19.49 10.52
CA ARG A 127 -11.24 -20.92 10.19
C ARG A 127 -12.09 -21.75 11.16
N GLU A 128 -12.04 -21.45 12.45
CA GLU A 128 -12.89 -22.12 13.46
C GLU A 128 -14.39 -21.90 13.19
N LEU A 129 -14.76 -20.76 12.61
CA LEU A 129 -16.13 -20.46 12.19
C LEU A 129 -16.51 -21.10 10.84
N GLY A 130 -15.62 -21.88 10.22
CA GLY A 130 -15.80 -22.44 8.89
C GLY A 130 -15.73 -21.39 7.77
N LEU A 131 -15.22 -20.20 8.07
CA LEU A 131 -15.00 -19.13 7.10
C LEU A 131 -13.60 -19.31 6.51
N GLU A 132 -13.54 -20.01 5.38
CA GLU A 132 -12.31 -20.16 4.61
C GLU A 132 -12.30 -19.18 3.43
N LYS A 133 -11.12 -19.01 2.82
CA LYS A 133 -11.00 -18.26 1.58
C LYS A 133 -11.97 -18.91 0.58
N TYR A 134 -12.99 -18.17 0.15
CA TYR A 134 -13.75 -18.57 -1.02
C TYR A 134 -12.76 -18.68 -2.17
N SER A 135 -12.47 -19.90 -2.61
CA SER A 135 -11.93 -20.09 -3.93
C SER A 135 -13.06 -19.69 -4.89
N ASP A 136 -12.93 -18.52 -5.52
CA ASP A 136 -13.72 -18.16 -6.70
C ASP A 136 -13.50 -19.16 -7.87
N GLU A 137 -12.77 -20.25 -7.64
CA GLU A 137 -12.47 -21.34 -8.58
C GLU A 137 -13.68 -22.22 -8.92
N GLY A 138 -14.84 -21.99 -8.29
CA GLY A 138 -16.02 -22.86 -8.47
C GLY A 138 -16.77 -22.71 -9.80
N GLU A 139 -17.06 -21.49 -10.27
CA GLU A 139 -17.95 -21.31 -11.44
C GLU A 139 -17.67 -20.08 -12.34
N LEU A 140 -16.72 -19.19 -12.02
CA LEU A 140 -16.47 -17.93 -12.76
C LEU A 140 -15.17 -17.92 -13.59
N VAL A 141 -14.51 -19.07 -13.74
CA VAL A 141 -13.10 -19.23 -14.17
C VAL A 141 -12.75 -18.71 -15.57
N ASP A 142 -13.68 -18.32 -16.43
CA ASP A 142 -13.33 -17.92 -17.81
C ASP A 142 -13.25 -16.41 -18.09
N LEU A 143 -13.57 -15.54 -17.12
CA LEU A 143 -13.63 -14.10 -17.36
C LEU A 143 -12.81 -13.31 -16.33
N PRO A 144 -11.77 -12.55 -16.76
CA PRO A 144 -11.11 -11.62 -15.87
C PRO A 144 -12.08 -10.64 -15.18
N LEU A 145 -11.88 -10.46 -13.88
CA LEU A 145 -12.73 -9.64 -13.01
C LEU A 145 -12.18 -8.23 -12.85
N ILE A 146 -13.01 -7.21 -13.06
CA ILE A 146 -12.70 -5.81 -12.75
C ILE A 146 -13.58 -5.36 -11.61
N ARG A 147 -12.97 -4.83 -10.54
CA ARG A 147 -13.66 -4.29 -9.39
C ARG A 147 -13.62 -2.76 -9.42
N VAL A 148 -14.78 -2.14 -9.59
CA VAL A 148 -14.91 -0.68 -9.54
C VAL A 148 -15.40 -0.27 -8.15
N ARG A 149 -14.70 0.65 -7.48
CA ARG A 149 -15.16 1.27 -6.24
C ARG A 149 -15.42 2.76 -6.44
N PHE A 150 -16.55 3.24 -5.95
CA PHE A 150 -16.81 4.67 -5.78
C PHE A 150 -16.41 5.06 -4.35
N LYS A 151 -15.34 5.85 -4.21
CA LYS A 151 -14.89 6.40 -2.92
C LYS A 151 -15.57 7.76 -2.74
N ASP A 152 -16.29 7.91 -1.62
CA ASP A 152 -17.11 9.07 -1.23
C ASP A 152 -18.37 9.33 -2.08
N GLY A 153 -19.51 9.57 -1.41
CA GLY A 153 -20.80 9.90 -2.04
C GLY A 153 -21.62 8.72 -2.59
N ALA A 154 -21.16 7.47 -2.38
CA ALA A 154 -21.84 6.25 -2.83
C ALA A 154 -22.69 5.56 -1.75
N GLY A 155 -23.16 6.32 -0.76
CA GLY A 155 -24.41 5.95 -0.10
C GLY A 155 -25.48 5.88 -1.19
N VAL A 156 -26.22 4.78 -1.27
CA VAL A 156 -27.39 4.69 -2.18
C VAL A 156 -28.53 5.50 -1.56
N ASP A 157 -28.25 6.76 -1.26
CA ASP A 157 -29.17 7.73 -0.70
C ASP A 157 -29.88 8.45 -1.86
N ASP A 158 -29.29 8.35 -3.07
CA ASP A 158 -29.78 8.93 -4.32
C ASP A 158 -29.81 7.89 -5.46
N VAL A 159 -31.00 7.36 -5.73
CA VAL A 159 -31.28 6.41 -6.82
C VAL A 159 -31.03 7.04 -8.21
N ALA A 160 -31.15 8.37 -8.35
CA ALA A 160 -30.89 9.05 -9.60
C ALA A 160 -29.39 9.07 -9.92
N LEU A 161 -28.55 9.25 -8.90
CA LEU A 161 -27.09 9.16 -9.03
C LEU A 161 -26.64 7.75 -9.39
N LEU A 162 -27.22 6.73 -8.75
CA LEU A 162 -26.97 5.33 -9.10
C LEU A 162 -27.35 5.04 -10.57
N ARG A 163 -28.51 5.50 -11.02
CA ARG A 163 -28.95 5.34 -12.43
C ARG A 163 -27.98 6.00 -13.40
N LYS A 164 -27.47 7.19 -13.07
CA LYS A 164 -26.46 7.89 -13.88
C LYS A 164 -25.18 7.07 -13.97
N TRP A 165 -24.66 6.58 -12.83
CA TRP A 165 -23.45 5.76 -12.81
C TRP A 165 -23.59 4.46 -13.58
N ILE A 166 -24.74 3.79 -13.49
CA ILE A 166 -25.03 2.60 -14.30
C ILE A 166 -25.00 2.96 -15.78
N GLY A 167 -25.57 4.10 -16.17
CA GLY A 167 -25.51 4.62 -17.55
C GLY A 167 -24.08 4.88 -18.02
N ASP A 168 -23.29 5.58 -17.21
CA ASP A 168 -21.89 5.90 -17.52
C ASP A 168 -21.06 4.61 -17.68
N TRP A 169 -21.23 3.63 -16.78
CA TRP A 169 -20.54 2.34 -16.87
C TRP A 169 -21.02 1.46 -18.02
N TYR A 170 -22.30 1.53 -18.37
CA TYR A 170 -22.81 0.90 -19.58
C TYR A 170 -22.14 1.48 -20.84
N ASP A 171 -21.96 2.80 -20.89
CA ASP A 171 -21.28 3.45 -22.01
C ASP A 171 -19.78 3.15 -22.07
N ILE A 172 -19.10 3.12 -20.92
CA ILE A 172 -17.67 2.75 -20.83
C ILE A 172 -17.46 1.29 -21.25
N SER A 173 -18.26 0.36 -20.71
CA SER A 173 -18.16 -1.07 -21.03
C SER A 173 -18.48 -1.33 -22.50
N ARG A 174 -19.50 -0.67 -23.04
CA ARG A 174 -19.84 -0.72 -24.47
C ARG A 174 -18.70 -0.20 -25.34
N GLY A 175 -18.12 0.96 -25.01
CA GLY A 175 -17.01 1.54 -25.76
C GLY A 175 -15.77 0.64 -25.75
N ALA A 176 -15.43 0.06 -24.60
CA ALA A 176 -14.32 -0.87 -24.47
C ALA A 176 -14.55 -2.18 -25.26
N ALA A 177 -15.76 -2.76 -25.19
CA ALA A 177 -16.12 -3.95 -25.97
C ALA A 177 -16.05 -3.68 -27.48
N MET A 178 -16.63 -2.56 -27.95
CA MET A 178 -16.60 -2.19 -29.36
C MET A 178 -15.18 -1.97 -29.89
N ALA A 179 -14.27 -1.45 -29.06
CA ALA A 179 -12.87 -1.24 -29.44
C ALA A 179 -12.10 -2.52 -29.74
N VAL A 180 -12.58 -3.68 -29.26
CA VAL A 180 -12.01 -5.01 -29.54
C VAL A 180 -12.90 -5.88 -30.43
N GLY A 181 -13.94 -5.29 -31.04
CA GLY A 181 -14.85 -6.00 -31.93
C GLY A 181 -15.89 -6.87 -31.22
N GLU A 182 -16.12 -6.63 -29.93
CA GLU A 182 -16.94 -7.46 -29.05
C GLU A 182 -18.25 -6.76 -28.67
N THR A 183 -19.26 -7.53 -28.27
CA THR A 183 -20.57 -6.95 -27.91
C THR A 183 -20.64 -6.58 -26.42
N PRO A 184 -21.41 -5.55 -26.04
CA PRO A 184 -21.54 -5.14 -24.63
C PRO A 184 -22.14 -6.22 -23.72
N GLN A 185 -22.81 -7.23 -24.28
CA GLN A 185 -23.35 -8.36 -23.51
C GLN A 185 -22.26 -9.28 -22.91
N THR A 186 -20.99 -9.10 -23.31
CA THR A 186 -19.83 -9.82 -22.78
C THR A 186 -19.38 -9.31 -21.41
N VAL A 187 -19.94 -8.20 -20.91
CA VAL A 187 -19.62 -7.61 -19.61
C VAL A 187 -20.77 -7.89 -18.64
N LYS A 188 -20.51 -8.68 -17.60
CA LYS A 188 -21.53 -9.10 -16.62
C LYS A 188 -21.25 -8.56 -15.23
N VAL A 189 -22.28 -8.05 -14.55
CA VAL A 189 -22.20 -7.71 -13.12
C VAL A 189 -22.28 -9.01 -12.32
N VAL A 190 -21.21 -9.37 -11.62
CA VAL A 190 -21.13 -10.61 -10.82
C VAL A 190 -21.30 -10.38 -9.32
N GLY A 191 -21.41 -9.13 -8.86
CA GLY A 191 -21.71 -8.81 -7.46
C GLY A 191 -21.87 -7.30 -7.20
N ALA A 192 -22.52 -6.98 -6.08
CA ALA A 192 -22.64 -5.63 -5.50
C ALA A 192 -22.68 -5.72 -3.97
N SER A 193 -21.88 -4.90 -3.26
CA SER A 193 -21.83 -4.87 -1.79
C SER A 193 -22.06 -3.48 -1.20
N ASN A 194 -22.49 -3.41 0.07
CA ASN A 194 -22.88 -2.17 0.76
C ASN A 194 -21.67 -1.46 1.40
N GLY A 195 -21.63 -0.12 1.26
CA GLY A 195 -20.60 0.78 1.80
C GLY A 195 -19.91 1.62 0.72
N SER A 196 -19.91 1.12 -0.52
CA SER A 196 -19.52 1.75 -1.78
C SER A 196 -20.07 0.84 -2.88
N VAL A 197 -20.62 1.35 -3.98
CA VAL A 197 -21.11 0.48 -5.07
C VAL A 197 -19.92 -0.27 -5.68
N ILE A 198 -19.63 -1.48 -5.21
CA ILE A 198 -18.56 -2.32 -5.75
C ILE A 198 -19.15 -3.12 -6.89
N LEU A 199 -18.82 -2.74 -8.12
CA LEU A 199 -19.32 -3.42 -9.31
C LEU A 199 -18.22 -4.37 -9.79
N THR A 200 -18.43 -5.67 -9.59
CA THR A 200 -17.52 -6.69 -10.12
C THR A 200 -17.97 -7.06 -11.52
N LEU A 201 -17.14 -6.79 -12.52
CA LEU A 201 -17.41 -7.07 -13.92
C LEU A 201 -16.62 -8.29 -14.38
N GLY A 202 -17.31 -9.35 -14.79
CA GLY A 202 -16.69 -10.44 -15.55
C GLY A 202 -16.71 -10.09 -17.04
N THR A 203 -15.54 -10.00 -17.67
CA THR A 203 -15.42 -9.80 -19.12
C THR A 203 -14.24 -10.55 -19.72
N ILE A 204 -14.18 -10.67 -21.04
CA ILE A 204 -13.09 -11.34 -21.76
C ILE A 204 -11.78 -10.55 -21.65
N ALA A 205 -10.65 -11.26 -21.76
CA ALA A 205 -9.32 -10.70 -21.51
C ALA A 205 -8.97 -9.44 -22.31
N SER A 206 -9.44 -9.34 -23.56
CA SER A 206 -9.21 -8.18 -24.42
C SER A 206 -9.89 -6.91 -23.91
N VAL A 207 -11.14 -7.01 -23.43
CA VAL A 207 -11.88 -5.90 -22.82
C VAL A 207 -11.24 -5.51 -21.49
N THR A 208 -10.84 -6.50 -20.69
CA THR A 208 -10.13 -6.26 -19.42
C THR A 208 -8.84 -5.49 -19.64
N MET A 209 -8.06 -5.84 -20.67
CA MET A 209 -6.81 -5.17 -20.97
C MET A 209 -7.01 -3.68 -21.28
N ILE A 210 -8.06 -3.33 -22.04
CA ILE A 210 -8.40 -1.93 -22.32
C ILE A 210 -8.78 -1.19 -21.04
N LEU A 211 -9.67 -1.76 -20.24
CA LEU A 211 -10.10 -1.13 -18.99
C LEU A 211 -8.93 -0.97 -18.01
N ALA A 212 -8.02 -1.95 -17.95
CA ALA A 212 -6.79 -1.89 -17.15
C ALA A 212 -5.83 -0.80 -17.65
N VAL A 213 -5.66 -0.64 -18.96
CA VAL A 213 -4.85 0.44 -19.55
C VAL A 213 -5.47 1.81 -19.25
N ILE A 214 -6.79 1.96 -19.36
CA ILE A 214 -7.50 3.19 -19.01
C ILE A 214 -7.31 3.50 -17.52
N ALA A 215 -7.51 2.52 -16.64
CA ALA A 215 -7.33 2.67 -15.20
C ALA A 215 -5.88 3.02 -14.84
N LYS A 216 -4.89 2.35 -15.45
CA LYS A 216 -3.46 2.63 -15.26
C LYS A 216 -3.11 4.06 -15.69
N ASN A 217 -3.63 4.52 -16.82
CA ASN A 217 -3.39 5.88 -17.31
C ASN A 217 -4.04 6.93 -16.41
N ALA A 218 -5.27 6.69 -15.95
CA ALA A 218 -5.94 7.57 -14.99
C ALA A 218 -5.20 7.62 -13.64
N GLY A 219 -4.77 6.47 -13.12
CA GLY A 219 -3.99 6.37 -11.89
C GLY A 219 -2.63 7.06 -12.00
N ARG A 220 -1.95 6.94 -13.16
CA ARG A 220 -0.70 7.67 -13.43
C ARG A 220 -0.91 9.19 -13.39
N ILE A 221 -1.95 9.69 -14.06
CA ILE A 221 -2.27 11.13 -14.06
C ILE A 221 -2.59 11.63 -12.64
N ALA A 222 -3.33 10.86 -11.85
CA ALA A 222 -3.63 11.20 -10.46
C ALA A 222 -2.36 11.22 -9.58
N ASN A 223 -1.48 10.24 -9.74
CA ASN A 223 -0.19 10.18 -9.04
C ASN A 223 0.75 11.32 -9.46
N GLU A 224 0.81 11.66 -10.74
CA GLU A 224 1.57 12.81 -11.24
C GLU A 224 1.05 14.12 -10.63
N TYR A 225 -0.28 14.29 -10.54
CA TYR A 225 -0.88 15.45 -9.87
C TYR A 225 -0.53 15.52 -8.38
N LEU A 226 -0.63 14.41 -7.65
CA LEU A 226 -0.27 14.36 -6.22
C LEU A 226 1.22 14.60 -5.99
N SER A 227 2.09 14.07 -6.86
CA SER A 227 3.53 14.34 -6.84
C SER A 227 3.79 15.83 -7.02
N ILE A 228 3.17 16.46 -8.02
CA ILE A 228 3.31 17.90 -8.27
C ILE A 228 2.79 18.72 -7.10
N ALA A 229 1.66 18.34 -6.50
CA ALA A 229 1.10 19.02 -5.34
C ALA A 229 2.05 18.96 -4.12
N ASN A 230 2.62 17.77 -3.86
CA ASN A 230 3.61 17.57 -2.81
C ASN A 230 4.90 18.36 -3.10
N ASP A 231 5.38 18.37 -4.35
CA ASP A 231 6.57 19.14 -4.76
C ASP A 231 6.34 20.65 -4.57
N ILE A 232 5.13 21.14 -4.85
CA ILE A 232 4.75 22.55 -4.60
C ILE A 232 4.76 22.85 -3.10
N GLU A 233 4.29 21.94 -2.26
CA GLU A 233 4.25 22.12 -0.81
C GLU A 233 5.65 22.07 -0.18
N ASP A 234 6.50 21.13 -0.62
CA ASP A 234 7.91 21.05 -0.23
C ASP A 234 8.68 22.31 -0.66
N LEU A 235 8.43 22.82 -1.87
CA LEU A 235 9.02 24.07 -2.36
C LEU A 235 8.56 25.28 -1.52
N ARG A 236 7.31 25.30 -1.06
CA ARG A 236 6.80 26.33 -0.13
C ARG A 236 7.45 26.21 1.25
N GLN A 237 7.66 25.01 1.78
CA GLN A 237 8.37 24.81 3.05
C GLN A 237 9.83 25.24 2.95
N LYS A 238 10.54 24.82 1.90
CA LYS A 238 11.94 25.24 1.64
C LYS A 238 12.08 26.75 1.51
N LYS A 239 11.14 27.42 0.83
CA LYS A 239 11.11 28.90 0.77
C LYS A 239 10.93 29.55 2.14
N ARG A 240 10.06 29.01 2.99
CA ARG A 240 9.90 29.51 4.36
C ARG A 240 11.17 29.29 5.19
N LEU A 241 11.77 28.11 5.07
CA LEU A 241 13.01 27.77 5.78
C LEU A 241 14.15 28.71 5.37
N ASN A 242 14.32 28.93 4.06
CA ASN A 242 15.33 29.85 3.53
C ASN A 242 15.10 31.28 4.04
N LYS A 243 13.85 31.75 4.09
CA LYS A 243 13.53 33.07 4.62
C LYS A 243 13.88 33.19 6.11
N VAL A 244 13.56 32.18 6.91
CA VAL A 244 13.92 32.15 8.35
C VAL A 244 15.43 32.15 8.54
N ILE A 245 16.18 31.42 7.70
CA ILE A 245 17.64 31.40 7.73
C ILE A 245 18.21 32.77 7.32
N GLU A 246 17.65 33.39 6.28
CA GLU A 246 18.03 34.72 5.81
C GLU A 246 17.79 35.79 6.88
N ASP A 247 16.61 35.79 7.51
CA ASP A 247 16.26 36.71 8.59
C ASP A 247 17.21 36.53 9.79
N ALA A 248 17.55 35.30 10.17
CA ALA A 248 18.49 35.00 11.26
C ALA A 248 19.93 35.44 10.94
N LEU A 249 20.37 35.33 9.69
CA LEU A 249 21.70 35.78 9.25
C LEU A 249 21.79 37.31 9.25
N ILE A 250 20.73 38.01 8.85
CA ILE A 250 20.64 39.48 8.90
C ILE A 250 20.72 39.94 10.36
N GLU A 251 19.96 39.31 11.25
CA GLU A 251 19.94 39.66 12.68
C GLU A 251 21.34 39.51 13.33
N GLN A 252 22.07 38.44 13.00
CA GLN A 252 23.46 38.25 13.44
C GLN A 252 24.44 39.31 12.91
N GLN A 253 24.23 39.85 11.71
CA GLN A 253 25.09 40.88 11.13
C GLN A 253 24.82 42.28 11.72
N THR A 254 23.59 42.55 12.16
CA THR A 254 23.21 43.82 12.81
C THR A 254 23.51 43.87 14.31
N THR A 255 23.87 42.76 14.94
CA THR A 255 24.21 42.69 16.38
C THR A 255 25.72 42.78 16.66
N VAL A 256 26.51 43.20 15.67
CA VAL A 256 27.95 43.52 15.77
C VAL A 256 28.14 45.02 15.64
#